data_AF-A0A534B233-F1
#
_entry.id   AF-A0A534B233-F1
#
_cell.length_a   1.000
_cell.length_b   1.000
_cell.length_c   1.000
_cell.angle_alpha   90.00
_cell.angle_beta   90.00
_cell.angle_gamma   90.00
#
_symmetry.space_group_name_H-M   'P 1'
#
loop_
_entity.id
_entity.type
_entity.pdbx_description
1 polymer ?
#
loop_
_entity_poly.entity_id
_entity_poly.type
_entity_poly.pdbx_seq_one_letter_code
_entity_poly.pdbx_strand_id
1 'polypeptide(L)'
;MKSRNLTQLELLRRRITRLDEASVDRLYGLEPVWEPGSAAPGVALEEFVAVRCPYCGERLETLVDLTADEPAYVEDCEVCCRPIEFHVERDEGGTFLALEVRRMD
;
A
#
# COMPACT_ATOMS: atom_id res chain seq x y z
N MET A 1 54.76 0.37 -17.20
CA MET A 1 53.62 0.37 -16.25
C MET A 1 53.21 -1.07 -15.99
N LYS A 2 53.52 -1.63 -14.81
CA LYS A 2 53.21 -3.05 -14.48
C LYS A 2 51.77 -3.15 -13.98
N SER A 3 50.93 -3.87 -14.71
CA SER A 3 49.56 -4.23 -14.31
C SER A 3 49.61 -5.16 -13.09
N ARG A 4 48.96 -4.78 -11.99
CA ARG A 4 48.81 -5.63 -10.80
C ARG A 4 47.67 -6.62 -11.03
N ASN A 5 47.96 -7.92 -10.95
CA ASN A 5 46.96 -8.98 -11.00
C ASN A 5 46.17 -8.94 -9.68
N LEU A 6 44.86 -8.69 -9.74
CA LEU A 6 44.02 -8.58 -8.56
C LEU A 6 43.63 -9.96 -8.08
N THR A 7 43.72 -10.16 -6.77
CA THR A 7 43.25 -11.38 -6.12
C THR A 7 41.73 -11.51 -6.27
N GLN A 8 41.20 -12.72 -6.17
CA GLN A 8 39.77 -13.00 -6.21
C GLN A 8 38.98 -12.18 -5.17
N LEU A 9 39.56 -11.97 -3.98
CA LEU A 9 38.96 -11.14 -2.93
C LEU A 9 38.90 -9.65 -3.32
N GLU A 10 39.93 -9.12 -3.96
CA GLU A 10 39.93 -7.72 -4.43
C GLU A 10 38.93 -7.50 -5.58
N LEU A 11 38.79 -8.50 -6.46
CA LEU A 11 37.78 -8.49 -7.51
C LEU A 11 36.35 -8.50 -6.94
N LEU A 12 36.09 -9.37 -5.97
CA LEU A 12 34.79 -9.43 -5.29
C LEU A 12 34.48 -8.13 -4.54
N ARG A 13 35.45 -7.58 -3.78
CA ARG A 13 35.28 -6.31 -3.06
C ARG A 13 34.93 -5.17 -4.00
N ARG A 14 35.62 -5.05 -5.14
CA ARG A 14 35.32 -4.02 -6.15
C ARG A 14 33.95 -4.16 -6.77
N ARG A 15 33.46 -5.39 -6.91
CA ARG A 15 32.13 -5.69 -7.47
C ARG A 15 31.04 -5.32 -6.47
N ILE A 16 31.16 -5.74 -5.21
CA ILE A 16 30.15 -5.50 -4.17
C ILE A 16 29.98 -4.01 -3.88
N THR A 17 31.08 -3.24 -3.83
CA THR A 17 31.02 -1.78 -3.54
C THR A 17 30.45 -0.93 -4.69
N ARG A 18 30.03 -1.55 -5.80
CA ARG A 18 29.49 -0.85 -6.99
C ARG A 18 28.08 -1.31 -7.35
N LEU A 19 27.49 -2.21 -6.57
CA LEU A 19 26.11 -2.61 -6.81
C LEU A 19 25.20 -1.43 -6.43
N ASP A 20 24.38 -1.00 -7.37
CA ASP A 20 23.22 -0.14 -7.10
C ASP A 20 22.11 -0.93 -6.40
N GLU A 21 21.14 -0.22 -5.84
CA GLU A 21 20.01 -0.79 -5.10
C GLU A 21 19.24 -1.85 -5.89
N ALA A 22 18.86 -1.55 -7.13
CA ALA A 22 18.14 -2.50 -7.99
C ALA A 22 18.95 -3.77 -8.32
N SER A 23 20.28 -3.65 -8.42
CA SER A 23 21.17 -4.79 -8.59
C SER A 23 21.26 -5.68 -7.34
N VAL A 24 21.16 -5.10 -6.14
CA VAL A 24 21.11 -5.84 -4.87
C VAL A 24 19.77 -6.58 -4.75
N ASP A 25 18.66 -5.91 -5.02
CA ASP A 25 17.32 -6.49 -4.91
C ASP A 25 17.15 -7.71 -5.83
N ARG A 26 17.60 -7.59 -7.08
CA ARG A 26 17.58 -8.70 -8.05
C ARG A 26 18.44 -9.88 -7.61
N LEU A 27 19.61 -9.64 -7.02
CA LEU A 27 20.52 -10.70 -6.58
C LEU A 27 19.91 -11.51 -5.43
N TYR A 28 19.22 -10.84 -4.52
CA TYR A 28 18.64 -11.45 -3.33
C TYR A 28 17.15 -11.80 -3.49
N GLY A 29 16.55 -11.51 -4.65
CA GLY A 29 15.13 -11.76 -4.91
C GLY A 29 14.22 -10.96 -4.00
N LEU A 30 14.66 -9.78 -3.58
CA LEU A 30 13.86 -8.86 -2.77
C LEU A 30 12.86 -8.20 -3.71
N GLU A 31 11.58 -8.21 -3.32
CA GLU A 31 10.62 -7.29 -3.93
C GLU A 31 11.08 -5.86 -3.61
N PRO A 32 11.07 -4.93 -4.58
CA PRO A 32 11.47 -3.55 -4.34
C PRO A 32 10.66 -2.99 -3.18
N VAL A 33 11.32 -2.24 -2.30
CA VAL A 33 10.65 -1.58 -1.18
C VAL A 33 9.56 -0.69 -1.76
N TRP A 34 8.30 -0.94 -1.38
CA TRP A 34 7.21 -0.04 -1.73
C TRP A 34 7.45 1.31 -1.04
N GLU A 35 7.83 2.33 -1.81
CA GLU A 35 7.89 3.71 -1.34
C GLU A 35 6.52 4.37 -1.54
N PRO A 36 5.91 4.97 -0.50
CA PRO A 36 4.67 5.74 -0.66
C PRO A 36 4.87 6.86 -1.70
N GLY A 37 4.17 6.76 -2.83
CA GLY A 37 4.28 7.71 -3.96
C GLY A 37 5.04 7.21 -5.19
N SER A 38 5.57 5.97 -5.18
CA SER A 38 6.19 5.32 -6.35
C SER A 38 5.19 4.69 -7.32
N ALA A 39 3.90 4.65 -6.97
CA ALA A 39 2.82 4.22 -7.85
C ALA A 39 2.64 5.18 -9.04
N ALA A 40 2.25 4.63 -10.20
CA ALA A 40 1.98 5.43 -11.39
C ALA A 40 0.99 6.58 -11.08
N PRO A 41 1.26 7.82 -11.54
CA PRO A 41 0.37 8.93 -11.24
C PRO A 41 -1.00 8.69 -11.86
N GLY A 42 -2.05 8.65 -11.02
CA GLY A 42 -3.44 8.75 -11.47
C GLY A 42 -4.41 7.67 -11.02
N VAL A 43 -3.99 6.65 -10.25
CA VAL A 43 -4.92 5.69 -9.65
C VAL A 43 -4.59 5.54 -8.17
N ALA A 44 -5.42 6.12 -7.31
CA ALA A 44 -5.37 5.82 -5.88
C ALA A 44 -5.90 4.40 -5.69
N LEU A 45 -5.06 3.49 -5.18
CA LEU A 45 -5.48 2.12 -4.87
C LEU A 45 -6.27 2.08 -3.57
N GLU A 46 -5.95 2.99 -2.66
CA GLU A 46 -6.53 3.07 -1.33
C GLU A 46 -6.69 4.55 -0.91
N GLU A 47 -7.71 4.86 -0.12
CA GLU A 47 -7.96 6.21 0.42
C GLU A 47 -8.34 6.18 1.91
N PHE A 48 -7.72 7.04 2.72
CA PHE A 48 -8.10 7.20 4.12
C PHE A 48 -9.32 8.12 4.24
N VAL A 49 -10.41 7.60 4.83
CA VAL A 49 -11.68 8.31 4.97
C VAL A 49 -12.11 8.33 6.44
N ALA A 50 -12.52 9.50 6.92
CA ALA A 50 -13.07 9.67 8.25
C ALA A 50 -14.59 9.56 8.24
N VAL A 51 -15.14 8.65 9.04
CA VAL A 51 -16.60 8.43 9.19
C VAL A 51 -17.02 8.49 10.65
N ARG A 52 -18.33 8.51 10.91
CA ARG A 52 -18.88 8.35 12.26
C ARG A 52 -19.55 6.98 12.37
N CYS A 53 -19.21 6.22 13.41
CA CYS A 53 -19.87 4.96 13.72
C CYS A 53 -21.38 5.18 13.84
N PRO A 54 -22.22 4.48 13.06
CA PRO A 54 -23.67 4.66 13.12
C PRO A 54 -24.26 4.13 14.43
N TYR A 55 -23.51 3.38 15.24
CA TYR A 55 -23.97 2.84 16.54
C TYR A 55 -23.61 3.75 17.72
N CYS A 56 -22.32 3.98 17.97
CA CYS A 56 -21.87 4.75 19.14
C CYS A 56 -21.54 6.22 18.84
N GLY A 57 -21.48 6.62 17.57
CA GLY A 57 -21.17 8.00 17.14
C GLY A 57 -19.70 8.38 17.13
N GLU A 58 -18.81 7.44 17.50
CA GLU A 58 -17.36 7.65 17.48
C GLU A 58 -16.83 7.99 16.09
N ARG A 59 -15.79 8.83 16.02
CA ARG A 59 -15.10 9.11 14.76
C ARG A 59 -14.10 7.99 14.47
N LEU A 60 -14.26 7.34 13.33
CA LEU A 60 -13.35 6.31 12.83
C LEU A 60 -12.58 6.87 11.63
N GLU A 61 -11.35 6.41 11.43
CA GLU A 61 -10.56 6.63 10.23
C GLU A 61 -10.29 5.25 9.63
N THR A 62 -10.83 4.99 8.44
CA THR A 62 -10.72 3.69 7.76
C THR A 62 -9.98 3.85 6.43
N LEU A 63 -9.30 2.80 6.00
CA LEU A 63 -8.62 2.73 4.71
C LEU A 63 -9.54 2.02 3.73
N VAL A 64 -10.02 2.75 2.72
CA VAL A 64 -10.93 2.23 1.70
C VAL A 64 -10.12 1.68 0.54
N ASP A 65 -10.26 0.38 0.24
CA ASP A 65 -9.74 -0.23 -0.98
C ASP A 65 -10.60 0.20 -2.19
N LEU A 66 -10.00 0.86 -3.17
CA LEU A 66 -10.65 1.33 -4.39
C LEU A 66 -10.53 0.33 -5.56
N THR A 67 -9.83 -0.78 -5.36
CA THR A 67 -9.59 -1.83 -6.35
C THR A 67 -10.58 -3.00 -6.25
N ALA A 68 -11.24 -3.17 -5.10
CA ALA A 68 -12.20 -4.25 -4.88
C ALA A 68 -13.41 -4.15 -5.82
N ASP A 69 -13.78 -5.25 -6.48
CA ASP A 69 -14.95 -5.29 -7.38
C ASP A 69 -16.29 -5.08 -6.65
N GLU A 70 -16.39 -5.57 -5.41
CA GLU A 70 -17.56 -5.38 -4.57
C GLU A 70 -17.54 -3.96 -3.95
N PRO A 71 -18.60 -3.15 -4.12
CA PRO A 71 -18.65 -1.80 -3.56
C PRO A 71 -18.92 -1.80 -2.05
N ALA A 72 -19.20 -2.95 -1.43
CA ALA A 72 -19.54 -3.04 -0.02
C ALA A 72 -18.65 -4.01 0.76
N TYR A 73 -18.33 -3.64 1.98
CA TYR A 73 -17.59 -4.49 2.92
C TYR A 73 -18.03 -4.21 4.36
N VAL A 74 -17.65 -5.10 5.28
CA VAL A 74 -18.04 -5.02 6.70
C VAL A 74 -16.80 -4.90 7.56
N GLU A 75 -16.78 -3.87 8.42
CA GLU A 75 -15.79 -3.73 9.49
C GLU A 75 -16.49 -3.47 10.83
N ASP A 76 -15.91 -4.00 11.91
CA ASP A 76 -16.39 -3.72 13.25
C ASP A 76 -15.90 -2.34 13.73
N CYS A 77 -16.76 -1.63 14.46
CA CYS A 77 -16.32 -0.42 15.16
C CYS A 77 -15.28 -0.75 16.23
N GLU A 78 -14.10 -0.12 16.17
CA GLU A 78 -13.01 -0.32 17.15
C GLU A 78 -13.36 0.05 18.59
N VAL A 79 -14.47 0.79 18.80
CA VAL A 79 -14.91 1.23 20.13
C VAL A 79 -16.09 0.43 20.66
N CYS A 80 -17.11 0.16 19.84
CA CYS A 80 -18.32 -0.55 20.30
C CYS A 80 -18.48 -1.98 19.77
N CYS A 81 -17.52 -2.44 18.96
CA CYS A 81 -17.44 -3.78 18.39
C CYS A 81 -18.73 -4.24 17.67
N ARG A 82 -19.44 -3.31 17.03
CA ARG A 82 -20.61 -3.62 16.21
C ARG A 82 -20.26 -3.58 14.72
N PRO A 83 -20.80 -4.50 13.92
CA PRO A 83 -20.51 -4.58 12.49
C PRO A 83 -21.14 -3.40 11.76
N ILE A 84 -20.34 -2.66 11.00
CA ILE A 84 -20.78 -1.56 10.14
C ILE A 84 -20.60 -2.03 8.69
N GLU A 85 -21.63 -1.87 7.88
CA GLU A 85 -21.51 -2.01 6.43
C GLU A 85 -21.02 -0.68 5.86
N PHE A 86 -19.94 -0.75 5.08
CA PHE A 86 -19.34 0.35 4.35
C PHE A 86 -19.67 0.18 2.87
N HIS A 87 -20.20 1.21 2.23
CA HIS A 87 -20.51 1.21 0.81
C HIS A 87 -19.74 2.32 0.11
N VAL A 88 -18.86 1.93 -0.81
CA VAL A 88 -17.95 2.77 -1.58
C VAL A 88 -18.62 3.17 -2.88
N GLU A 89 -18.71 4.47 -3.13
CA GLU A 89 -19.15 5.02 -4.42
C GLU A 89 -17.93 5.44 -5.23
N ARG A 90 -17.88 4.99 -6.49
CA ARG A 90 -16.82 5.30 -7.45
C ARG A 90 -17.43 5.71 -8.79
N ASP A 91 -16.70 6.51 -9.57
CA ASP A 91 -17.08 6.83 -10.95
C ASP A 91 -16.71 5.70 -11.94
N GLU A 92 -17.06 5.85 -13.22
CA GLU A 92 -16.73 4.89 -14.28
C GLU A 92 -15.21 4.70 -14.48
N GLY A 93 -14.39 5.64 -14.01
CA GLY A 93 -12.92 5.60 -14.05
C GLY A 93 -12.28 5.01 -12.79
N GLY A 94 -13.08 4.58 -11.79
CA GLY A 94 -12.58 4.05 -10.52
C GLY A 94 -12.18 5.14 -9.52
N THR A 95 -12.48 6.40 -9.79
CA THR A 95 -12.21 7.51 -8.87
C THR A 95 -13.17 7.46 -7.69
N PHE A 96 -12.66 7.59 -6.46
CA PHE A 96 -13.48 7.66 -5.25
C PHE A 96 -14.40 8.89 -5.26
N LEU A 97 -15.68 8.68 -4.92
CA LEU A 97 -16.69 9.75 -4.84
C LEU A 97 -17.20 9.94 -3.40
N ALA A 98 -17.57 8.84 -2.74
CA ALA A 98 -18.14 8.88 -1.40
C ALA A 98 -18.02 7.53 -0.69
N LEU A 99 -18.16 7.58 0.64
CA LEU A 99 -18.27 6.41 1.51
C LEU A 99 -19.50 6.56 2.39
N GLU A 100 -20.45 5.64 2.25
CA GLU A 100 -21.62 5.56 3.13
C GLU A 100 -21.43 4.47 4.18
N VAL A 101 -21.95 4.70 5.38
CA VAL A 101 -21.90 3.73 6.49
C VAL A 101 -23.30 3.42 7.00
N ARG A 102 -23.59 2.14 7.18
CA ARG A 102 -24.91 1.65 7.61
C ARG A 102 -24.77 0.65 8.74
N ARG A 103 -25.83 0.56 9.54
CA ARG A 103 -25.95 -0.50 10.56
C ARG A 103 -26.31 -1.79 9.85
N MET A 104 -25.59 -2.87 10.12
CA MET A 104 -26.10 -4.22 9.92
C MET A 104 -27.04 -4.55 11.08
N ASP A 105 -28.31 -4.71 10.77
CA ASP A 105 -29.37 -5.14 11.69
C ASP A 105 -29.47 -6.66 11.83
#